data_AF-A0A6J0WNU6-F1
#
_entry.id   AF-A0A6J0WNU6-F1
#
_cell.length_a   1.000
_cell.length_b   1.000
_cell.length_c   1.000
_cell.angle_alpha   90.00
_cell.angle_beta   90.00
_cell.angle_gamma   90.00
#
_symmetry.space_group_name_H-M   'P 1'
#
loop_
_entity.id
_entity.type
_entity.pdbx_description
1 polymer ?
#
loop_
_entity_poly.entity_id
_entity_poly.type
_entity_poly.pdbx_seq_one_letter_code
_entity_poly.pdbx_strand_id
1 'polypeptide(L)'
;MTLNSNGIYTGFIKVQMELCKPSQTAGKPAPSSNGCMNTLHISSTNTVGEVIEALLKKFLVTESPTKFALYKRCHREDQVYACKLSDREHPLYLRLVAGPKTDTLSFVLREHEIGEWEAFSLPELQNFLRILDKEEDEQLQNLKERYAAYRHKLEEALSQAWKPG
;
A
#
# COMPACT_ATOMS: atom_id res chain seq x y z
N MET A 1 -10.87 21.86 -4.37
CA MET A 1 -9.60 22.55 -4.04
C MET A 1 -9.78 24.01 -4.35
N THR A 2 -9.13 24.88 -3.61
CA THR A 2 -9.27 26.34 -3.73
C THR A 2 -7.88 26.92 -3.87
N LEU A 3 -7.63 27.69 -4.93
CA LEU A 3 -6.37 28.40 -5.12
C LEU A 3 -6.47 29.79 -4.48
N ASN A 4 -5.53 30.12 -3.60
CA ASN A 4 -5.44 31.44 -3.00
C ASN A 4 -4.60 32.37 -3.90
N SER A 5 -4.76 33.68 -3.69
CA SER A 5 -4.05 34.72 -4.45
C SER A 5 -2.52 34.69 -4.31
N ASN A 6 -2.01 34.06 -3.25
CA ASN A 6 -0.57 33.86 -3.01
C ASN A 6 0.00 32.60 -3.69
N GLY A 7 -0.78 31.90 -4.52
CA GLY A 7 -0.37 30.67 -5.22
C GLY A 7 -0.45 29.40 -4.36
N ILE A 8 -0.75 29.51 -3.07
CA ILE A 8 -1.00 28.36 -2.20
C ILE A 8 -2.43 27.87 -2.46
N TYR A 9 -2.61 26.57 -2.68
CA TYR A 9 -3.94 25.98 -2.77
C TYR A 9 -4.28 25.18 -1.52
N THR A 10 -5.56 25.12 -1.19
CA THR A 10 -6.09 24.31 -0.08
C THR A 10 -7.08 23.28 -0.59
N GLY A 11 -7.29 22.24 0.19
CA GLY A 11 -8.25 21.21 -0.14
C GLY A 11 -8.35 20.15 0.93
N PHE A 12 -9.13 19.13 0.60
CA PHE A 12 -9.40 18.03 1.50
C PHE A 12 -8.63 16.79 1.10
N ILE A 13 -8.07 16.10 2.10
CA ILE A 13 -7.61 14.72 1.96
C ILE A 13 -8.34 13.85 2.98
N LYS A 14 -8.50 12.58 2.64
CA LYS A 14 -9.03 11.55 3.54
C LYS A 14 -7.90 10.59 3.90
N VAL A 15 -7.68 10.41 5.19
CA VAL A 15 -6.66 9.51 5.74
C VAL A 15 -7.36 8.46 6.60
N GLN A 16 -7.15 7.20 6.25
CA GLN A 16 -7.58 6.07 7.07
C GLN A 16 -6.57 5.85 8.20
N MET A 17 -7.05 5.83 9.43
CA MET A 17 -6.22 5.61 10.61
C MET A 17 -6.20 4.12 10.96
N GLU A 18 -5.09 3.44 10.71
CA GLU A 18 -4.83 2.04 11.07
C GLU A 18 -3.79 2.00 12.19
N LEU A 19 -4.20 2.47 13.37
CA LEU A 19 -3.37 2.45 14.56
C LEU A 19 -3.65 1.17 15.34
N CYS A 20 -2.61 0.40 15.69
CA CYS A 20 -2.75 -0.73 16.61
C CYS A 20 -3.35 -0.24 17.94
N LYS A 21 -4.35 -0.96 18.46
CA LYS A 21 -4.92 -0.64 19.79
C LYS A 21 -3.96 -1.06 20.90
N PRO A 22 -3.83 -0.29 21.98
CA PRO A 22 -2.97 -0.65 23.11
C PRO A 22 -3.56 -1.81 23.93
N SER A 23 -2.67 -2.59 24.53
CA SER A 23 -2.96 -3.55 25.60
C SER A 23 -3.93 -2.98 26.64
N GLN A 24 -4.87 -3.84 27.05
CA GLN A 24 -5.91 -3.56 28.03
C GLN A 24 -5.34 -2.95 29.33
N THR A 25 -5.60 -1.67 29.58
CA THR A 25 -5.65 -1.12 30.94
C THR A 25 -6.81 -0.11 31.05
N ALA A 26 -7.79 -0.48 31.87
CA ALA A 26 -8.87 0.31 32.49
C ALA A 26 -9.66 1.35 31.66
N GLY A 27 -10.92 1.01 31.35
CA GLY A 27 -12.05 1.87 31.76
C GLY A 27 -12.65 2.88 30.77
N LYS A 28 -12.28 2.90 29.49
CA LYS A 28 -13.00 3.71 28.46
C LYS A 28 -13.25 2.88 27.19
N PRO A 29 -14.44 2.98 26.57
CA PRO A 29 -14.69 2.33 25.29
C PRO A 29 -13.80 2.98 24.22
N ALA A 30 -12.72 2.27 23.84
CA ALA A 30 -11.84 2.65 22.74
C ALA A 30 -12.58 2.47 21.41
N PRO A 31 -12.51 3.44 20.48
CA PRO A 31 -13.17 3.34 19.17
C PRO A 31 -12.74 2.05 18.46
N SER A 32 -13.71 1.37 17.84
CA SER A 32 -13.63 0.03 17.26
C SER A 32 -12.42 -0.18 16.32
N SER A 33 -11.97 -1.42 16.22
CA SER A 33 -10.80 -1.92 15.44
C SER A 33 -10.95 -1.79 13.92
N ASN A 34 -11.82 -0.91 13.44
CA ASN A 34 -12.04 -0.63 12.03
C ASN A 34 -11.52 0.79 11.80
N GLY A 35 -10.46 0.92 11.01
CA GLY A 35 -9.73 2.17 10.87
C GLY A 35 -10.65 3.38 10.67
N CYS A 36 -10.48 4.41 11.49
CA CYS A 36 -11.33 5.58 11.40
C CYS A 36 -10.87 6.46 10.21
N MET A 37 -11.80 6.85 9.34
CA MET A 37 -11.51 7.75 8.23
C MET A 37 -11.54 9.18 8.74
N ASN A 38 -10.43 9.91 8.61
CA ASN A 38 -10.34 11.31 8.99
C ASN A 38 -10.20 12.20 7.75
N THR A 39 -11.06 13.21 7.65
CA THR A 39 -10.98 14.22 6.58
C THR A 39 -10.27 15.45 7.11
N LEU A 40 -9.15 15.81 6.48
CA LEU A 40 -8.33 16.95 6.83
C LEU A 40 -8.50 18.04 5.77
N HIS A 41 -8.66 19.28 6.20
CA HIS A 41 -8.50 20.44 5.34
C HIS A 41 -7.07 20.97 5.51
N ILE A 42 -6.28 20.91 4.44
CA ILE A 42 -4.85 21.26 4.45
C ILE A 42 -4.52 22.17 3.26
N SER A 43 -3.32 22.75 3.31
CA SER A 43 -2.73 23.57 2.25
C SER A 43 -1.66 22.80 1.48
N SER A 44 -1.24 23.34 0.34
CA SER A 44 -0.22 22.78 -0.53
C SER A 44 1.17 22.74 0.10
N THR A 45 1.39 23.53 1.15
CA THR A 45 2.67 23.58 1.88
C THR A 45 2.73 22.58 3.02
N ASN A 46 1.60 21.98 3.42
CA ASN A 46 1.61 21.00 4.50
C ASN A 46 2.40 19.76 4.09
N THR A 47 3.33 19.36 4.95
CA THR A 47 4.17 18.18 4.72
C THR A 47 3.52 16.92 5.30
N VAL A 48 4.01 15.75 4.89
CA VAL A 48 3.61 14.47 5.49
C VAL A 48 3.86 14.47 6.99
N GLY A 49 5.03 14.96 7.44
CA GLY A 49 5.37 15.01 8.87
C GLY A 49 4.37 15.83 9.68
N GLU A 50 4.01 17.03 9.21
CA GLU A 50 2.99 17.87 9.86
C GLU A 50 1.61 17.20 9.90
N VAL A 51 1.24 16.49 8.84
CA VAL A 51 -0.02 15.75 8.77
C VAL A 51 -0.04 14.61 9.79
N ILE A 52 1.07 13.87 9.92
CA ILE A 52 1.20 12.80 10.92
C ILE A 52 1.06 13.40 12.33
N GLU A 53 1.82 14.43 12.67
CA GLU A 53 1.77 15.08 13.98
C GLU A 53 0.36 15.59 14.31
N ALA A 54 -0.30 16.28 13.36
CA ALA A 54 -1.64 16.80 13.55
C ALA A 54 -2.68 15.69 13.77
N LEU A 55 -2.54 14.57 13.05
CA LEU A 55 -3.40 13.40 13.22
C LEU A 55 -3.19 12.73 14.58
N LEU A 56 -1.95 12.45 14.96
CA LEU A 56 -1.63 11.82 16.24
C LEU A 56 -2.11 12.68 17.42
N LYS A 57 -1.90 14.00 17.35
CA LYS A 57 -2.41 14.96 18.33
C LYS A 57 -3.94 14.95 18.41
N LYS A 58 -4.64 14.92 17.26
CA LYS A 58 -6.11 14.89 17.20
C LYS A 58 -6.69 13.61 17.82
N PHE A 59 -6.00 12.49 17.67
CA PHE A 59 -6.41 11.19 18.22
C PHE A 59 -5.79 10.86 19.58
N LEU A 60 -5.10 11.81 20.21
CA LEU A 60 -4.47 11.67 21.53
C LEU A 60 -3.49 10.49 21.62
N VAL A 61 -2.78 10.21 20.53
CA VAL A 61 -1.72 9.20 20.52
C VAL A 61 -0.49 9.78 21.24
N THR A 62 -0.01 9.09 22.26
CA THR A 62 1.11 9.54 23.12
C THR A 62 2.48 9.09 22.62
N GLU A 63 2.51 8.21 21.63
CA GLU A 63 3.73 7.68 21.04
C GLU A 63 4.42 8.67 20.11
N SER A 64 5.72 8.46 19.87
CA SER A 64 6.53 9.32 18.99
C SER A 64 5.99 9.29 17.54
N PRO A 65 5.86 10.44 16.85
CA PRO A 65 5.51 10.49 15.44
C PRO A 65 6.38 9.63 14.53
N THR A 66 7.65 9.41 14.92
CA THR A 66 8.62 8.58 14.19
C THR A 66 8.24 7.10 14.12
N LYS A 67 7.33 6.64 14.99
CA LYS A 67 6.77 5.29 14.95
C LYS A 67 5.67 5.14 13.92
N PHE A 68 5.19 6.22 13.32
CA PHE A 68 4.10 6.20 12.36
C PHE A 68 4.58 6.65 11.00
N ALA A 69 3.95 6.14 9.96
CA ALA A 69 4.20 6.57 8.60
C ALA A 69 2.88 6.72 7.84
N LEU A 70 2.84 7.73 6.98
CA LEU A 70 1.74 7.93 6.05
C LEU A 70 2.06 7.19 4.75
N TYR A 71 1.15 6.32 4.32
CA TYR A 71 1.27 5.56 3.10
C TYR A 71 0.29 6.09 2.06
N LYS A 72 0.73 6.15 0.80
CA LYS A 72 -0.15 6.22 -0.35
C LYS A 72 -0.54 4.81 -0.78
N ARG A 73 -1.83 4.55 -0.94
CA ARG A 73 -2.35 3.34 -1.60
C ARG A 73 -2.82 3.68 -3.00
N CYS A 74 -2.27 3.00 -4.00
CA CYS A 74 -2.62 3.16 -5.41
C CYS A 74 -3.08 1.81 -5.99
N HIS A 75 -4.09 1.84 -6.85
CA HIS A 75 -4.49 0.66 -7.63
C HIS A 75 -3.72 0.61 -8.95
N ARG A 76 -3.11 -0.54 -9.26
CA ARG A 76 -2.57 -0.86 -10.58
C ARG A 76 -2.86 -2.32 -10.91
N GLU A 77 -3.45 -2.57 -12.08
CA GLU A 77 -3.65 -3.93 -12.63
C GLU A 77 -4.30 -4.91 -11.63
N ASP A 78 -5.37 -4.46 -10.95
CA ASP A 78 -6.13 -5.21 -9.92
C ASP A 78 -5.38 -5.47 -8.59
N GLN A 79 -4.17 -4.93 -8.42
CA GLN A 79 -3.42 -4.97 -7.17
C GLN A 79 -3.38 -3.61 -6.47
N VAL A 80 -3.39 -3.63 -5.13
CA VAL A 80 -3.28 -2.44 -4.28
C VAL A 80 -1.85 -2.33 -3.75
N TYR A 81 -1.13 -1.31 -4.20
CA TYR A 81 0.22 -1.02 -3.73
C TYR A 81 0.15 0.04 -2.64
N ALA A 82 0.83 -0.19 -1.51
CA ALA A 82 1.05 0.80 -0.47
C ALA A 82 2.52 1.24 -0.49
N CYS A 83 2.79 2.54 -0.59
CA CYS A 83 4.14 3.09 -0.49
C CYS A 83 4.21 4.11 0.63
N LYS A 84 5.24 3.99 1.47
CA LYS A 84 5.57 4.99 2.50
C LYS A 84 5.88 6.33 1.83
N LEU A 85 5.29 7.40 2.36
CA LEU A 85 5.61 8.76 1.93
C LEU A 85 6.75 9.30 2.77
N SER A 86 7.63 10.08 2.15
CA SER A 86 8.67 10.83 2.85
C SER A 86 8.06 11.98 3.64
N ASP A 87 8.62 12.28 4.81
CA ASP A 87 8.17 13.35 5.69
C ASP A 87 8.11 14.73 5.01
N ARG A 88 8.91 14.94 3.96
CA ARG A 88 9.00 16.19 3.20
C ARG A 88 8.03 16.28 2.02
N GLU A 89 7.35 15.19 1.66
CA GLU A 89 6.36 15.22 0.59
C GLU A 89 5.10 15.99 1.00
N HIS A 90 4.30 16.40 0.00
CA HIS A 90 3.09 17.19 0.21
C HIS A 90 1.83 16.38 -0.17
N PRO A 91 1.06 15.84 0.80
CA PRO A 91 -0.07 14.95 0.51
C PRO A 91 -1.15 15.61 -0.35
N LEU A 92 -1.37 16.92 -0.20
CA LEU A 92 -2.35 17.64 -0.98
C LEU A 92 -1.95 17.73 -2.47
N TYR A 93 -0.67 17.89 -2.76
CA TYR A 93 -0.15 17.86 -4.14
C TYR A 93 -0.37 16.49 -4.77
N LEU A 94 -0.07 15.41 -4.04
CA LEU A 94 -0.32 14.04 -4.52
C LEU A 94 -1.80 13.80 -4.83
N ARG A 95 -2.70 14.30 -3.96
CA ARG A 95 -4.15 14.27 -4.21
C ARG A 95 -4.55 15.07 -5.44
N LEU A 96 -3.96 16.25 -5.66
CA LEU A 96 -4.26 17.07 -6.83
C LEU A 96 -3.90 16.34 -8.12
N VAL A 97 -2.71 15.73 -8.18
CA VAL A 97 -2.22 15.01 -9.37
C VAL A 97 -3.02 13.73 -9.64
N ALA A 98 -3.37 12.97 -8.59
CA ALA A 98 -4.15 11.74 -8.74
C ALA A 98 -5.64 11.96 -9.03
N GLY A 99 -6.15 13.18 -8.77
CA GLY A 99 -7.55 13.52 -8.91
C GLY A 99 -8.44 13.10 -7.72
N PRO A 100 -9.76 13.33 -7.83
CA PRO A 100 -10.68 13.20 -6.70
C PRO A 100 -11.07 11.76 -6.37
N LYS A 101 -10.82 10.81 -7.28
CA LYS A 101 -11.18 9.40 -7.09
C LYS A 101 -10.32 8.78 -5.99
N THR A 102 -10.96 8.21 -4.98
CA THR A 102 -10.27 7.53 -3.87
C THR A 102 -9.68 6.18 -4.27
N ASP A 103 -10.17 5.59 -5.36
CA ASP A 103 -9.69 4.32 -5.89
C ASP A 103 -8.31 4.48 -6.55
N THR A 104 -8.04 5.66 -7.13
CA THR A 104 -6.75 5.97 -7.75
C THR A 104 -5.67 6.22 -6.69
N LEU A 105 -6.04 6.88 -5.59
CA LEU A 105 -5.15 7.19 -4.50
C LEU A 105 -5.95 7.22 -3.19
N SER A 106 -5.48 6.54 -2.15
CA SER A 106 -5.96 6.70 -0.78
C SER A 106 -4.77 6.87 0.17
N PHE A 107 -4.99 7.47 1.34
CA PHE A 107 -3.94 7.66 2.34
C PHE A 107 -4.24 6.83 3.57
N VAL A 108 -3.20 6.20 4.14
CA VAL A 108 -3.30 5.39 5.35
C VAL A 108 -2.22 5.82 6.32
N LEU A 109 -2.59 6.11 7.56
CA LEU A 109 -1.65 6.27 8.65
C LEU A 109 -1.57 4.95 9.42
N ARG A 110 -0.39 4.34 9.48
CA ARG A 110 -0.15 3.13 10.27
C ARG A 110 1.16 3.22 11.03
N GLU A 111 1.32 2.34 12.00
CA GLU A 111 2.61 2.14 12.67
C GLU A 111 3.63 1.63 11.64
N HIS A 112 4.84 2.19 11.66
CA HIS A 112 5.92 1.78 10.79
C HIS A 112 6.64 0.59 11.44
N GLU A 113 6.38 -0.61 10.92
CA GLU A 113 7.16 -1.78 11.29
C GLU A 113 8.57 -1.65 10.69
N ILE A 114 9.57 -1.68 11.57
CA ILE A 114 10.99 -1.74 11.18
C ILE A 114 11.19 -3.09 10.49
N GLY A 115 11.17 -3.14 9.15
CA GLY A 115 11.32 -4.40 8.42
C GLY A 115 10.93 -4.39 6.94
N GLU A 116 10.35 -3.30 6.41
CA GLU A 116 9.88 -3.27 5.03
C GLU A 116 10.98 -2.81 4.07
N TRP A 117 11.94 -3.70 3.82
CA TRP A 117 13.00 -3.59 2.79
C TRP A 117 14.05 -2.47 2.94
N GLU A 118 13.71 -1.33 3.54
CA GLU A 118 14.62 -0.20 3.79
C GLU A 118 15.78 -0.56 4.75
N ALA A 119 15.63 -1.64 5.52
CA ALA A 119 16.66 -2.15 6.43
C ALA A 119 17.79 -2.90 5.71
N PHE A 120 17.60 -3.29 4.44
CA PHE A 120 18.61 -4.00 3.67
C PHE A 120 19.47 -3.04 2.85
N SER A 121 20.74 -3.37 2.73
CA SER A 121 21.67 -2.69 1.84
C SER A 121 21.30 -2.93 0.37
N LEU A 122 21.75 -2.04 -0.52
CA LEU A 122 21.50 -2.17 -1.96
C LEU A 122 21.95 -3.54 -2.53
N PRO A 123 23.11 -4.12 -2.15
CA PRO A 123 23.50 -5.46 -2.59
C PRO A 123 22.55 -6.57 -2.11
N GLU A 124 22.01 -6.47 -0.89
CA GLU A 124 21.04 -7.44 -0.37
C GLU A 124 19.73 -7.36 -1.14
N LEU A 125 19.25 -6.15 -1.43
CA LEU A 125 18.08 -5.93 -2.29
C LEU A 125 18.27 -6.51 -3.70
N GLN A 126 19.44 -6.34 -4.30
CA GLN A 126 19.77 -6.94 -5.59
C GLN A 126 19.81 -8.47 -5.53
N ASN A 127 20.28 -9.04 -4.41
CA ASN A 127 20.26 -10.48 -4.22
C ASN A 127 18.82 -11.02 -4.12
N PHE A 128 17.93 -10.31 -3.43
CA PHE A 128 16.52 -10.70 -3.36
C PHE A 128 15.86 -10.69 -4.74
N LEU A 129 16.11 -9.66 -5.57
CA LEU A 129 15.62 -9.62 -6.95
C LEU A 129 16.09 -10.85 -7.74
N ARG A 130 17.39 -11.16 -7.67
CA ARG A 130 17.95 -12.33 -8.36
C ARG A 130 17.35 -13.66 -7.88
N ILE A 131 17.03 -13.77 -6.59
CA ILE A 131 16.36 -14.97 -6.03
C ILE A 131 14.94 -15.08 -6.59
N LEU A 132 14.19 -13.97 -6.61
CA LEU A 132 12.83 -13.91 -7.14
C LEU A 132 12.78 -14.25 -8.63
N ASP A 133 13.68 -13.68 -9.44
CA ASP A 133 13.77 -13.98 -10.88
C ASP A 133 13.98 -15.48 -11.12
N LYS A 134 14.88 -16.09 -10.34
CA LYS A 134 15.14 -17.53 -10.43
C LYS A 134 13.93 -18.37 -10.03
N GLU A 135 13.23 -17.97 -8.97
CA GLU A 135 12.02 -18.67 -8.51
C GLU A 135 10.87 -18.57 -9.54
N GLU A 136 10.71 -17.40 -10.16
CA GLU A 136 9.74 -17.19 -11.25
C GLU A 136 10.05 -18.09 -12.45
N ASP A 137 11.31 -18.17 -12.88
CA ASP A 137 11.73 -19.03 -13.98
C ASP A 137 11.45 -20.51 -13.68
N GLU A 138 11.74 -20.97 -12.47
CA GLU A 138 11.46 -22.33 -12.03
C GLU A 138 9.95 -22.63 -11.99
N GLN A 139 9.13 -21.69 -11.53
CA GLN A 139 7.66 -21.80 -11.54
C GLN A 139 7.12 -21.88 -12.97
N LEU A 140 7.62 -21.02 -13.86
CA LEU A 140 7.22 -20.99 -15.26
C LEU A 140 7.57 -22.30 -15.98
N GLN A 141 8.75 -22.84 -15.72
CA GLN A 141 9.19 -24.11 -16.30
C GLN A 141 8.33 -25.28 -15.82
N ASN A 142 8.07 -25.36 -14.51
CA ASN A 142 7.15 -26.36 -13.94
C ASN A 142 5.74 -26.27 -14.55
N LEU A 143 5.24 -25.06 -14.76
CA LEU A 143 3.93 -24.84 -15.39
C LEU A 143 3.92 -25.33 -16.84
N LYS A 144 4.97 -25.03 -17.62
CA LYS A 144 5.12 -25.50 -19.00
C LYS A 144 5.14 -27.02 -19.09
N GLU A 145 5.90 -27.68 -18.23
CA GLU A 145 5.99 -29.15 -18.19
C GLU A 145 4.66 -29.79 -17.84
N ARG A 146 3.96 -29.25 -16.83
CA ARG A 146 2.61 -29.71 -16.48
C ARG A 146 1.62 -29.54 -17.61
N TYR A 147 1.67 -28.41 -18.33
CA TYR A 147 0.80 -28.19 -19.49
C TYR A 147 1.14 -29.13 -20.64
N ALA A 148 2.42 -29.37 -20.91
CA ALA A 148 2.88 -30.30 -21.93
C ALA A 148 2.44 -31.75 -21.63
N ALA A 149 2.58 -32.19 -20.38
CA ALA A 149 2.12 -33.51 -19.94
C ALA A 149 0.59 -33.65 -20.05
N TYR A 150 -0.16 -32.60 -19.71
CA TYR A 150 -1.61 -32.60 -19.85
C TYR A 150 -2.02 -32.65 -21.33
N ARG A 151 -1.37 -31.86 -22.19
CA ARG A 151 -1.59 -31.88 -23.64
C ARG A 151 -1.34 -33.26 -24.25
N HIS A 152 -0.25 -33.91 -23.87
CA HIS A 152 0.07 -35.27 -24.34
C HIS A 152 -1.03 -36.27 -23.98
N LYS A 153 -1.50 -36.26 -22.73
CA LYS A 153 -2.61 -37.13 -22.28
C LYS A 153 -3.90 -36.86 -23.06
N LEU A 154 -4.17 -35.59 -23.37
CA LEU A 154 -5.35 -35.20 -24.15
C LEU A 154 -5.25 -35.72 -25.60
N GLU A 155 -4.07 -35.59 -26.21
CA GLU A 155 -3.80 -36.10 -27.56
C GLU A 155 -3.91 -37.64 -27.62
N GLU A 156 -3.39 -38.36 -26.62
CA GLU A 156 -3.56 -39.81 -26.50
C GLU A 156 -5.04 -40.19 -26.40
N ALA A 157 -5.81 -39.52 -25.54
CA ALA A 157 -7.25 -39.78 -25.39
C ALA A 157 -8.03 -39.52 -26.69
N LEU A 158 -7.73 -38.43 -27.40
CA LEU A 158 -8.32 -38.13 -28.70
C LEU A 158 -8.00 -39.20 -29.74
N SER A 159 -6.76 -39.67 -29.79
CA SER A 159 -6.34 -40.72 -30.73
C SER A 159 -7.03 -42.07 -30.49
N GLN A 160 -7.30 -42.43 -29.23
CA GLN A 160 -8.02 -43.66 -28.90
C GLN A 160 -9.52 -43.54 -29.20
N ALA A 161 -10.10 -42.36 -29.03
CA ALA A 161 -11.50 -42.10 -29.37
C ALA A 161 -11.78 -42.08 -30.89
N TRP A 162 -10.74 -41.90 -31.72
CA TRP A 162 -10.84 -41.77 -33.18
C TRP A 162 -10.61 -43.06 -33.98
N LYS A 163 -10.46 -44.22 -33.34
CA LYS A 163 -10.42 -45.49 -34.08
C LYS A 163 -11.82 -45.78 -34.67
N PRO A 164 -11.99 -45.81 -36.02
CA PRO A 164 -13.25 -46.22 -36.63
C PRO A 164 -13.42 -47.73 -36.40
N GLY A 165 -14.61 -48.13 -35.94
CA GLY A 165 -15.02 -49.53 -35.85
C GLY A 165 -15.27 -50.16 -37.20
#